data_AF-A0A2T9XYU8-F1
#
_entry.id   AF-A0A2T9XYU8-F1
#
_cell.length_a   1.000
_cell.length_b   1.000
_cell.length_c   1.000
_cell.angle_alpha   90.00
_cell.angle_beta   90.00
_cell.angle_gamma   90.00
#
_symmetry.space_group_name_H-M   'P 1'
#
loop_
_entity.id
_entity.type
_entity.pdbx_description
1 polymer ?
#
loop_
_entity_poly.entity_id
_entity_poly.type
_entity_poly.pdbx_seq_one_letter_code
_entity_poly.pdbx_strand_id
1 'polypeptide(L)'
;MEQELIQFIKDLSGKVNILYNEREANSTHQEQEMKVQSSNGEDPYLRARAPMYEVENYPQLTEEFSDMEKNIFRFPLKDKEKKEIVYGFPKFKAINYLPPPLNDSTSTAVKKVDGLLYNIQQSLANITRPIDLYRHDQLRKNRVIDPKNDEDIIILET
;
A
#
# COMPACT_ATOMS: atom_id res chain seq x y z
N MET A 1 -3.92 -45.34 -44.26
CA MET A 1 -4.45 -43.98 -44.34
C MET A 1 -5.58 -43.70 -43.34
N GLU A 2 -6.79 -44.22 -43.49
CA GLU A 2 -7.90 -43.85 -42.57
C GLU A 2 -7.68 -44.30 -41.12
N GLN A 3 -7.16 -45.50 -40.90
CA GLN A 3 -6.87 -45.99 -39.54
C GLN A 3 -5.74 -45.21 -38.85
N GLU A 4 -4.74 -44.76 -39.61
CA GLU A 4 -3.65 -43.92 -39.10
C GLU A 4 -4.16 -42.53 -38.71
N LEU A 5 -5.06 -41.97 -39.51
CA LEU A 5 -5.71 -40.69 -39.21
C LEU A 5 -6.57 -40.79 -37.94
N ILE A 6 -7.33 -41.86 -37.78
CA ILE A 6 -8.13 -42.11 -36.56
C ILE A 6 -7.22 -42.27 -35.34
N GLN A 7 -6.10 -42.96 -35.48
CA GLN A 7 -5.13 -43.12 -34.40
C GLN A 7 -4.48 -41.79 -34.02
N PHE A 8 -4.15 -40.96 -35.00
CA PHE A 8 -3.60 -39.62 -34.78
C PHE A 8 -4.59 -38.68 -34.06
N ILE A 9 -5.87 -38.73 -34.43
CA ILE A 9 -6.93 -37.96 -33.76
C ILE A 9 -7.08 -38.40 -32.30
N LYS A 10 -7.05 -39.71 -32.02
CA LYS A 10 -7.10 -40.23 -30.65
C LYS A 10 -5.89 -39.79 -29.81
N ASP A 11 -4.69 -39.83 -30.40
CA ASP A 11 -3.46 -39.37 -29.74
C ASP A 11 -3.51 -37.87 -29.42
N LEU A 12 -3.97 -37.04 -30.38
CA LEU A 12 -4.15 -35.60 -30.16
C LEU A 12 -5.17 -35.33 -29.06
N SER A 13 -6.30 -36.04 -29.08
CA SER A 13 -7.35 -35.89 -28.07
C SER A 13 -6.85 -36.25 -26.68
N GLY A 14 -6.04 -37.31 -26.56
CA GLY A 14 -5.37 -37.68 -25.31
C GLY A 14 -4.44 -36.57 -24.81
N LYS A 15 -3.59 -36.02 -25.68
CA LYS A 15 -2.67 -34.93 -25.34
C LYS A 15 -3.39 -33.64 -24.91
N VAL A 16 -4.48 -33.28 -25.59
CA VAL A 16 -5.30 -32.12 -25.22
C VAL A 16 -5.93 -32.30 -23.83
N ASN A 17 -6.40 -33.51 -23.52
CA ASN A 17 -7.00 -33.79 -22.22
C ASN A 17 -5.96 -33.74 -21.08
N ILE A 18 -4.73 -34.22 -21.32
CA ILE A 18 -3.61 -34.10 -20.38
C ILE A 18 -3.30 -32.63 -20.11
N LEU A 19 -3.19 -31.80 -21.16
CA LEU A 19 -2.92 -30.37 -21.02
C LEU A 19 -4.05 -29.62 -20.29
N TYR A 20 -5.30 -30.03 -20.50
CA TYR A 20 -6.44 -29.45 -19.78
C TYR A 20 -6.35 -29.75 -18.28
N ASN A 21 -6.05 -31.00 -17.91
CA ASN A 21 -5.89 -31.42 -16.53
C ASN A 21 -4.66 -30.78 -15.86
N GLU A 22 -3.53 -30.64 -16.57
CA GLU A 22 -2.36 -29.91 -16.09
C GLU A 22 -2.68 -28.43 -15.88
N ARG A 23 -3.48 -27.81 -16.76
CA ARG A 23 -3.91 -26.41 -16.59
C ARG A 23 -4.83 -26.24 -15.39
N GLU A 24 -5.77 -27.15 -15.16
CA GLU A 24 -6.62 -27.11 -13.96
C GLU A 24 -5.79 -27.31 -12.69
N ALA A 25 -4.90 -28.31 -12.66
CA ALA A 25 -4.00 -28.54 -11.54
C ALA A 25 -3.07 -27.33 -11.29
N ASN A 26 -2.56 -26.70 -12.35
CA ASN A 26 -1.74 -25.49 -12.25
C ASN A 26 -2.56 -24.23 -11.87
N SER A 27 -3.86 -24.20 -12.14
CA SER A 27 -4.74 -23.11 -11.67
C SER A 27 -5.01 -23.25 -10.17
N THR A 28 -5.19 -24.48 -9.69
CA THR A 28 -5.27 -24.77 -8.24
C THR A 28 -3.91 -24.55 -7.55
N HIS A 29 -2.79 -24.88 -8.22
CA HIS A 29 -1.45 -24.57 -7.71
C HIS A 29 -1.14 -23.07 -7.76
N GLN A 30 -1.60 -22.28 -8.72
CA GLN A 30 -1.42 -20.82 -8.68
C GLN A 30 -2.20 -20.15 -7.54
N GLU A 31 -3.38 -20.68 -7.18
CA GLU A 31 -4.09 -20.24 -5.96
C GLU A 31 -3.41 -20.72 -4.67
N GLN A 32 -2.73 -21.88 -4.68
CA GLN A 32 -1.98 -22.39 -3.53
C GLN A 32 -0.53 -21.89 -3.42
N GLU A 33 0.11 -21.44 -4.50
CA GLU A 33 1.48 -20.91 -4.55
C GLU A 33 1.57 -19.43 -4.18
N MET A 34 0.44 -18.73 -4.02
CA MET A 34 0.41 -17.54 -3.16
C MET A 34 0.56 -17.86 -1.68
N LYS A 35 0.78 -19.12 -1.30
CA LYS A 35 1.37 -19.46 -0.01
C LYS A 35 2.89 -19.43 -0.16
N VAL A 36 3.45 -18.27 0.17
CA VAL A 36 4.88 -17.97 0.41
C VAL A 36 5.69 -19.26 0.53
N GLN A 37 6.43 -19.63 -0.52
CA GLN A 37 7.53 -20.57 -0.38
C GLN A 37 8.51 -19.92 0.60
N SER A 38 8.44 -20.30 1.87
CA SER A 38 9.52 -20.03 2.82
C SER A 38 10.76 -20.72 2.27
N SER A 39 11.60 -19.95 1.58
CA SER A 39 12.98 -20.35 1.39
C SER A 39 13.56 -20.61 2.78
N ASN A 40 14.15 -21.78 2.99
CA ASN A 40 14.82 -22.19 4.23
C ASN A 40 16.08 -21.34 4.56
N GLY A 41 16.17 -20.10 4.08
CA GLY A 41 17.08 -19.11 4.61
C GLY A 41 16.29 -18.26 5.60
N GLU A 42 16.41 -18.58 6.89
CA GLU A 42 15.96 -17.68 7.96
C GLU A 42 16.78 -16.39 7.87
N ASP A 43 16.33 -15.44 7.05
CA ASP A 43 16.76 -14.06 7.15
C ASP A 43 16.28 -13.55 8.52
N PRO A 44 17.17 -13.14 9.44
CA PRO A 44 16.78 -12.68 10.77
C PRO A 44 15.87 -11.43 10.74
N TYR A 45 15.74 -10.76 9.60
CA TYR A 45 14.82 -9.64 9.40
C TYR A 45 13.44 -10.04 8.84
N LEU A 46 13.25 -11.29 8.38
CA LEU A 46 11.97 -11.79 7.89
C LEU A 46 11.18 -12.44 9.04
N ARG A 47 10.18 -11.71 9.57
CA ARG A 47 9.22 -12.25 10.54
C ARG A 47 7.90 -12.57 9.86
N ALA A 48 7.32 -13.73 10.19
CA ALA A 48 5.94 -14.05 9.81
C ALA A 48 5.02 -12.90 10.24
N ARG A 49 4.26 -12.34 9.29
CA ARG A 49 3.32 -11.24 9.55
C ARG A 49 2.32 -11.72 10.61
N ALA A 50 2.11 -10.92 11.65
CA ALA A 50 1.06 -11.20 12.63
C ALA A 50 -0.30 -11.37 11.92
N PRO A 51 -1.18 -12.25 12.41
CA PRO A 51 -2.52 -12.38 11.84
C PRO A 51 -3.22 -11.02 11.85
N MET A 52 -3.92 -10.72 10.77
CA MET A 52 -4.63 -9.45 10.62
C MET A 52 -5.77 -9.40 11.64
N TYR A 53 -5.77 -8.41 12.53
CA TYR A 53 -6.90 -8.14 13.42
C TYR A 53 -7.76 -7.06 12.76
N GLU A 54 -9.03 -7.38 12.49
CA GLU A 54 -9.99 -6.44 11.94
C GLU A 54 -10.71 -5.70 13.08
N VAL A 55 -10.93 -4.40 12.90
CA VAL A 55 -11.72 -3.59 13.83
C VAL A 55 -13.20 -3.73 13.44
N GLU A 56 -14.05 -4.13 14.39
CA GLU A 56 -15.49 -4.20 14.14
C GLU A 56 -16.08 -2.81 13.90
N ASN A 57 -17.01 -2.73 12.94
CA ASN A 57 -17.72 -1.51 12.60
C ASN A 57 -18.74 -1.17 13.70
N TYR A 58 -18.38 -0.25 14.59
CA TYR A 58 -19.30 0.27 15.59
C TYR A 58 -20.16 1.43 15.03
N PRO A 59 -21.38 1.66 15.57
CA PRO A 59 -22.34 2.59 14.97
C PRO A 59 -21.79 3.99 14.70
N GLN A 60 -21.03 4.54 15.66
CA GLN A 60 -20.44 5.87 15.54
C GLN A 60 -19.40 5.95 14.41
N LEU A 61 -18.69 4.84 14.12
CA LEU A 61 -17.71 4.78 13.04
C LEU A 61 -18.39 4.79 11.67
N THR A 62 -19.45 4.00 11.54
CA THR A 62 -20.22 3.91 10.29
C THR A 62 -21.03 5.16 10.00
N GLU A 63 -21.47 5.88 11.03
CA GLU A 63 -22.15 7.16 10.88
C GLU A 63 -21.18 8.26 10.41
N GLU A 64 -20.07 8.43 11.11
CA GLU A 64 -19.04 9.44 10.80
C GLU A 64 -18.40 9.19 9.43
N PHE A 65 -18.14 7.92 9.10
CA PHE A 65 -17.54 7.51 7.84
C PHE A 65 -18.53 6.65 7.05
N SER A 66 -19.65 7.25 6.62
CA SER A 66 -20.64 6.60 5.74
C SER A 66 -20.02 6.05 4.44
N ASP A 67 -18.87 6.59 4.04
CA ASP A 67 -18.10 6.17 2.86
C ASP A 67 -17.00 5.15 3.17
N MET A 68 -16.93 4.59 4.39
CA MET A 68 -15.87 3.66 4.80
C MET A 68 -15.80 2.40 3.92
N GLU A 69 -16.94 1.92 3.44
CA GLU A 69 -17.01 0.80 2.50
C GLU A 69 -16.50 1.19 1.09
N LYS A 70 -16.49 2.49 0.76
CA LYS A 70 -15.95 2.97 -0.50
C LYS A 70 -14.44 2.99 -0.40
N ASN A 71 -13.81 2.05 -1.11
CA ASN A 71 -12.36 1.98 -1.20
C ASN A 71 -11.80 3.23 -1.91
N ILE A 72 -11.30 4.19 -1.12
CA ILE A 72 -10.69 5.44 -1.57
C ILE A 72 -9.47 5.23 -2.49
N PHE A 73 -8.82 4.06 -2.43
CA PHE A 73 -7.72 3.69 -3.32
C PHE A 73 -8.21 3.10 -4.65
N ARG A 74 -9.43 2.55 -4.67
CA ARG A 74 -10.07 2.00 -5.88
C ARG A 74 -10.81 3.08 -6.67
N PHE A 75 -11.30 4.12 -6.01
CA PHE A 75 -11.91 5.29 -6.64
C PHE A 75 -10.92 6.45 -6.66
N PRO A 76 -10.17 6.64 -7.76
CA PRO A 76 -9.20 7.73 -7.84
C PRO A 76 -9.91 9.08 -7.68
N LEU A 77 -9.46 9.86 -6.71
CA LEU A 77 -9.90 11.24 -6.50
C LEU A 77 -9.75 12.06 -7.79
N LYS A 78 -10.67 12.99 -8.02
CA LYS A 78 -10.56 13.97 -9.11
C LYS A 78 -9.38 14.90 -8.84
N ASP A 79 -8.78 15.45 -9.90
CA ASP A 79 -7.59 16.30 -9.77
C ASP A 79 -7.81 17.53 -8.87
N LYS A 80 -9.05 18.05 -8.82
CA LYS A 80 -9.41 19.13 -7.91
C LYS A 80 -9.31 18.70 -6.45
N GLU A 81 -9.88 17.56 -6.10
CA GLU A 81 -9.89 16.99 -4.74
C GLU A 81 -8.46 16.62 -4.30
N LYS A 82 -7.66 16.06 -5.21
CA LYS A 82 -6.23 15.81 -4.96
C LYS A 82 -5.48 17.11 -4.62
N LYS A 83 -5.71 18.17 -5.39
CA LYS A 83 -5.08 19.47 -5.11
C LYS A 83 -5.54 20.03 -3.77
N GLU A 84 -6.82 19.89 -3.44
CA GLU A 84 -7.37 20.33 -2.17
C GLU A 84 -6.75 19.58 -0.98
N ILE A 85 -6.55 18.27 -1.06
CA ILE A 85 -5.88 17.51 0.00
C ILE A 85 -4.39 17.85 0.09
N VAL A 86 -3.70 18.05 -1.04
CA VAL A 86 -2.26 18.35 -1.01
C VAL A 86 -1.99 19.78 -0.51
N TYR A 87 -2.80 20.76 -0.93
CA TYR A 87 -2.57 22.18 -0.65
C TYR A 87 -3.42 22.73 0.50
N GLY A 88 -4.51 22.07 0.87
CA GLY A 88 -5.41 22.48 1.96
C GLY A 88 -4.88 22.11 3.34
N PHE A 89 -3.93 21.18 3.43
CA PHE A 89 -3.32 20.75 4.69
C PHE A 89 -1.88 21.29 4.82
N PRO A 90 -1.50 21.79 6.01
CA PRO A 90 -0.16 22.36 6.23
C PRO A 90 0.92 21.30 6.10
N LYS A 91 2.12 21.72 5.66
CA LYS A 91 3.31 20.87 5.63
C LYS A 91 3.98 20.87 7.00
N PHE A 92 4.25 19.68 7.53
CA PHE A 92 5.07 19.53 8.73
C PHE A 92 6.55 19.63 8.37
N LYS A 93 7.28 20.54 9.04
CA LYS A 93 8.72 20.78 8.77
C LYS A 93 9.61 19.57 9.06
N ALA A 94 9.18 18.70 9.97
CA ALA A 94 9.92 17.50 10.34
C ALA A 94 9.98 16.46 9.20
N ILE A 95 9.00 16.48 8.29
CA ILE A 95 8.90 15.53 7.18
C ILE A 95 9.53 16.19 5.94
N ASN A 96 10.87 16.18 5.91
CA ASN A 96 11.64 16.62 4.74
C ASN A 96 12.40 15.42 4.17
N TYR A 97 11.88 14.84 3.10
CA TYR A 97 12.58 13.78 2.38
C TYR A 97 13.62 14.45 1.49
N LEU A 98 14.89 14.20 1.77
CA LEU A 98 15.97 14.51 0.85
C LEU A 98 16.56 13.18 0.40
N PRO A 99 16.55 12.87 -0.91
CA PRO A 99 17.19 11.66 -1.38
C PRO A 99 18.69 11.75 -1.04
N PRO A 100 19.32 10.66 -0.63
CA PRO A 100 20.75 10.63 -0.40
C PRO A 100 21.50 11.10 -1.65
N PRO A 101 22.62 11.83 -1.49
CA PRO A 101 23.41 12.24 -2.64
C PRO A 101 23.94 10.99 -3.37
N LEU A 102 23.59 10.87 -4.65
CA LEU A 102 24.11 9.81 -5.51
C LEU A 102 25.54 10.16 -5.94
N ASN A 103 26.40 9.15 -6.03
CA ASN A 103 27.75 9.32 -6.58
C ASN A 103 27.68 9.76 -8.06
N ASP A 104 28.60 10.62 -8.51
CA ASP A 104 28.68 11.08 -9.90
C ASP A 104 28.88 9.93 -10.89
N SER A 105 29.60 8.88 -10.48
CA SER A 105 29.81 7.66 -11.28
C SER A 105 28.57 6.78 -11.45
N THR A 106 27.46 7.09 -10.76
CA THR A 106 26.22 6.32 -10.80
C THR A 106 25.59 6.40 -12.19
N SER A 107 25.18 5.26 -12.74
CA SER A 107 24.51 5.17 -14.04
C SER A 107 23.26 6.06 -14.10
N THR A 108 23.01 6.66 -15.27
CA THR A 108 21.81 7.44 -15.56
C THR A 108 20.52 6.66 -15.28
N ALA A 109 20.52 5.34 -15.48
CA ALA A 109 19.38 4.49 -15.17
C ALA A 109 19.05 4.48 -13.67
N VAL A 110 20.07 4.36 -12.83
CA VAL A 110 19.92 4.37 -11.37
C VAL A 110 19.43 5.74 -10.89
N LYS A 111 20.00 6.84 -11.42
CA LYS A 111 19.54 8.21 -11.11
C LYS A 111 18.05 8.42 -11.43
N LYS A 112 17.55 7.83 -12.52
CA LYS A 112 16.12 7.91 -12.89
C LYS A 112 15.23 7.13 -11.92
N VAL A 113 15.64 5.92 -11.53
CA VAL A 113 14.89 5.07 -10.58
C VAL A 113 14.86 5.72 -9.20
N ASP A 114 15.98 6.27 -8.73
CA ASP A 114 16.05 7.00 -7.47
C ASP A 114 15.12 8.24 -7.48
N GLY A 115 15.16 9.03 -8.55
CA GLY A 115 14.23 10.16 -8.72
C GLY A 115 12.76 9.73 -8.73
N LEU A 116 12.43 8.59 -9.35
CA LEU A 116 11.08 8.02 -9.31
C LEU A 116 10.68 7.62 -7.87
N LEU A 117 11.57 6.93 -7.15
CA LEU A 117 11.36 6.53 -5.76
C LEU A 117 11.11 7.76 -4.87
N TYR A 118 11.92 8.80 -5.02
CA TYR A 118 11.75 10.07 -4.32
C TYR A 118 10.37 10.68 -4.59
N ASN A 119 9.93 10.72 -5.84
CA ASN A 119 8.61 11.25 -6.19
C ASN A 119 7.46 10.45 -5.57
N ILE A 120 7.60 9.12 -5.49
CA ILE A 120 6.61 8.25 -4.83
C ILE A 120 6.56 8.56 -3.33
N GLN A 121 7.72 8.61 -2.66
CA GLN A 121 7.81 8.93 -1.23
C GLN A 121 7.20 10.31 -0.94
N GLN A 122 7.53 11.32 -1.75
CA GLN A 122 6.98 12.66 -1.60
C GLN A 122 5.47 12.69 -1.81
N SER A 123 4.95 11.90 -2.75
CA SER A 123 3.50 11.79 -3.00
C SER A 123 2.80 11.12 -1.82
N LEU A 124 3.36 10.04 -1.27
CA LEU A 124 2.84 9.37 -0.08
C LEU A 124 2.80 10.31 1.12
N ALA A 125 3.88 11.06 1.36
CA ALA A 125 3.94 12.05 2.43
C ALA A 125 2.91 13.19 2.26
N ASN A 126 2.57 13.53 1.01
CA ASN A 126 1.55 14.55 0.74
C ASN A 126 0.14 14.05 1.04
N ILE A 127 -0.19 12.80 0.71
CA ILE A 127 -1.53 12.24 0.92
C ILE A 127 -1.80 11.88 2.40
N THR A 128 -0.77 11.72 3.23
CA THR A 128 -0.92 11.44 4.67
C THR A 128 -1.06 12.69 5.54
N ARG A 129 -0.89 13.90 4.98
CA ARG A 129 -1.00 15.17 5.73
C ARG A 129 -2.29 15.33 6.54
N PRO A 130 -3.48 14.92 6.06
CA PRO A 130 -4.69 14.99 6.87
C PRO A 130 -4.60 14.19 8.17
N ILE A 131 -3.92 13.04 8.15
CA ILE A 131 -3.71 12.19 9.32
C ILE A 131 -2.73 12.86 10.28
N ASP A 132 -1.64 13.44 9.75
CA ASP A 132 -0.66 14.17 10.55
C ASP A 132 -1.30 15.38 11.25
N LEU A 133 -2.15 16.13 10.53
CA LEU A 133 -2.90 17.25 11.10
C LEU A 133 -3.90 16.78 12.15
N TYR A 134 -4.68 15.73 11.87
CA TYR A 134 -5.58 15.14 12.86
C TYR A 134 -4.85 14.80 14.16
N ARG A 135 -3.68 14.15 14.06
CA ARG A 135 -2.87 13.78 15.23
C ARG A 135 -2.33 15.01 15.96
N HIS A 136 -1.86 16.03 15.24
CA HIS A 136 -1.46 17.31 15.83
C HIS A 136 -2.62 17.92 16.64
N ASP A 137 -3.82 17.93 16.06
CA ASP A 137 -4.99 18.51 16.70
C ASP A 137 -5.41 17.72 17.94
N GLN A 138 -5.38 16.38 17.89
CA GLN A 138 -5.63 15.55 19.09
C GLN A 138 -4.65 15.86 20.23
N LEU A 139 -3.36 16.08 19.91
CA LEU A 139 -2.34 16.41 20.91
C LEU A 139 -2.51 17.83 21.47
N ARG A 140 -3.10 18.74 20.68
CA ARG A 140 -3.40 20.14 21.06
C ARG A 140 -4.68 20.30 21.86
N LYS A 141 -5.67 19.42 21.71
CA LYS A 141 -6.99 19.55 22.36
C LYS A 141 -6.94 19.80 23.87
N ASN A 142 -5.93 19.26 24.55
CA ASN A 142 -5.76 19.40 26.01
C ASN A 142 -4.65 20.41 26.41
N ARG A 143 -4.19 21.26 25.47
CA ARG A 143 -3.16 22.28 25.70
C ARG A 143 -3.78 23.67 25.58
N VAL A 144 -3.48 24.56 26.53
CA VAL A 144 -3.81 25.99 26.43
C VAL A 144 -2.59 26.73 25.91
N ILE A 145 -2.80 27.57 24.90
CA ILE A 145 -1.77 28.44 24.35
C ILE A 145 -1.71 29.69 25.24
N ASP A 146 -0.56 29.97 25.86
CA ASP A 146 -0.34 31.27 26.47
C ASP A 146 -0.21 32.33 25.37
N PRO A 147 -1.14 33.30 25.27
CA PRO A 147 -1.11 34.33 24.23
C PRO A 147 0.12 35.25 24.30
N LYS A 148 0.94 35.19 25.36
CA LYS A 148 2.16 36.00 25.50
C LYS A 148 3.44 35.33 25.00
N ASN A 149 3.49 34.00 24.90
CA ASN A 149 4.76 33.29 24.66
C ASN A 149 4.71 32.21 23.58
N ASP A 150 3.54 31.93 22.97
CA ASP A 150 3.36 30.82 21.99
C ASP A 150 3.84 29.45 22.53
N GLU A 151 4.00 29.32 23.85
CA GLU A 151 4.40 28.10 24.54
C GLU A 151 3.16 27.30 24.97
N ASP A 152 3.24 25.98 24.84
CA ASP A 152 2.17 25.06 25.23
C ASP A 152 2.12 24.90 26.75
N ILE A 153 1.04 25.36 27.40
CA ILE A 153 0.76 25.02 28.79
C ILE A 153 -0.10 23.75 28.82
N ILE A 154 0.42 22.68 29.42
CA ILE A 154 -0.32 21.44 29.66
C ILE A 154 -1.31 21.71 30.79
N ILE A 155 -2.62 21.58 30.53
CA ILE A 155 -3.59 21.53 31.62
C ILE A 155 -3.51 20.13 32.22
N LEU A 156 -2.99 20.04 33.45
CA LEU A 156 -3.23 18.87 34.30
C LEU A 156 -4.64 19.03 34.86
N GLU A 157 -5.60 18.26 34.37
CA GLU A 157 -6.91 18.16 35.02
C GLU A 157 -6.71 17.70 36.48
N THR A 158 -7.34 18.42 37.41
CA THR A 158 -7.30 18.16 38.86
C THR A 158 -8.45 17.25 39.27
#